data_AF-A0A914DJD2-F1
#
_entry.id   AF-A0A914DJD2-F1
#
_cell.length_a   1.000
_cell.length_b   1.000
_cell.length_c   1.000
_cell.angle_alpha   90.00
_cell.angle_beta   90.00
_cell.angle_gamma   90.00
#
_symmetry.space_group_name_H-M   'P 1'
#
loop_
_entity.id
_entity.type
_entity.pdbx_description
1 polymer ?
#
loop_
_entity_poly.entity_id
_entity_poly.type
_entity_poly.pdbx_seq_one_letter_code
_entity_poly.pdbx_strand_id
1 'polypeptide(L)'
;MQQLKCAWNSNAVRIPLIIDGEGYSKNPAVEYPKVVTAIEAAISTGIYIIVDWHAFSDRLDIAVPFFKNISKLYGQYPHVLYETYNEPSWADSWTNLTAYHTAIINAIRANDPDNIIIVDQNKISYLAWTLSTRLSTTPSDQGCFFALKAGASVSQVGNSSYWSDYGAYVNQKLRATNNGIVC
;
A
#
# COMPACT_ATOMS: atom_id res chain seq x y z
N MET A 1 -5.67 -12.04 -13.39
CA MET A 1 -6.24 -10.67 -13.36
C MET A 1 -7.61 -10.57 -14.03
N GLN A 2 -7.79 -10.98 -15.29
CA GLN A 2 -9.10 -10.88 -15.98
C GLN A 2 -10.28 -11.52 -15.22
N GLN A 3 -10.09 -12.70 -14.63
CA GLN A 3 -11.14 -13.33 -13.81
C GLN A 3 -11.47 -12.52 -12.55
N LEU A 4 -10.48 -11.97 -11.87
CA LEU A 4 -10.68 -11.09 -10.71
C LEU A 4 -11.49 -9.85 -11.12
N LYS A 5 -11.18 -9.26 -12.28
CA LYS A 5 -11.92 -8.12 -12.81
C LYS A 5 -13.36 -8.49 -13.15
N CYS A 6 -13.57 -9.46 -14.03
CA CYS A 6 -14.88 -9.68 -14.66
C CYS A 6 -15.78 -10.65 -13.91
N ALA A 7 -15.24 -11.74 -13.39
CA ALA A 7 -16.05 -12.73 -12.69
C ALA A 7 -16.32 -12.29 -11.25
N TRP A 8 -15.33 -11.66 -10.60
CA TRP A 8 -15.43 -11.28 -9.18
C TRP A 8 -15.75 -9.81 -8.97
N ASN A 9 -15.87 -9.04 -10.07
CA ASN A 9 -16.16 -7.62 -10.03
C ASN A 9 -15.17 -6.87 -9.10
N SER A 10 -13.88 -7.22 -9.18
CA SER A 10 -12.82 -6.55 -8.43
C SER A 10 -12.11 -5.51 -9.28
N ASN A 11 -11.93 -4.32 -8.73
CA ASN A 11 -11.14 -3.25 -9.33
C ASN A 11 -9.73 -3.15 -8.73
N ALA A 12 -9.37 -4.01 -7.77
CA ALA A 12 -8.06 -4.03 -7.13
C ALA A 12 -7.61 -5.46 -6.80
N VAL A 13 -6.30 -5.66 -6.67
CA VAL A 13 -5.69 -6.90 -6.17
C VAL A 13 -4.53 -6.55 -5.23
N ARG A 14 -4.37 -7.30 -4.15
CA ARG A 14 -3.23 -7.18 -3.23
C ARG A 14 -2.28 -8.35 -3.44
N ILE A 15 -0.99 -8.09 -3.61
CA ILE A 15 0.02 -9.11 -3.83
C ILE A 15 1.05 -9.12 -2.70
N PRO A 16 0.98 -10.08 -1.77
CA PRO A 16 1.95 -10.19 -0.68
C PRO A 16 3.29 -10.68 -1.20
N LEU A 17 4.33 -9.84 -1.12
CA LEU A 17 5.71 -10.26 -1.32
C LEU A 17 6.27 -10.74 0.02
N ILE A 18 6.31 -12.05 0.22
CA ILE A 18 6.93 -12.65 1.42
C ILE A 18 8.40 -12.25 1.47
N ILE A 19 8.84 -11.66 2.58
CA ILE A 19 10.21 -11.14 2.72
C ILE A 19 11.14 -12.16 3.34
N ASP A 20 10.73 -12.77 4.45
CA ASP A 20 11.56 -13.66 5.26
C ASP A 20 11.39 -15.13 4.88
N GLY A 21 12.14 -16.02 5.54
CA GLY A 21 12.11 -17.46 5.23
C GLY A 21 12.66 -17.73 3.84
N GLU A 22 11.86 -18.34 2.97
CA GLU A 22 12.20 -18.58 1.56
C GLU A 22 11.74 -17.44 0.64
N GLY A 23 11.42 -16.27 1.21
CA GLY A 23 10.98 -15.08 0.51
C GLY A 23 12.10 -14.24 -0.13
N TYR A 24 11.76 -12.99 -0.42
CA TYR A 24 12.58 -12.05 -1.20
C TYR A 24 13.98 -11.80 -0.61
N SER A 25 14.13 -11.82 0.72
CA SER A 25 15.44 -11.61 1.37
C SER A 25 16.49 -12.66 0.99
N LYS A 26 16.07 -13.91 0.74
CA LYS A 26 16.97 -15.00 0.30
C LYS A 26 16.92 -15.22 -1.21
N ASN A 27 15.74 -15.05 -1.81
CA ASN A 27 15.46 -15.45 -3.19
C ASN A 27 15.00 -14.28 -4.08
N PRO A 28 15.72 -13.13 -4.12
CA PRO A 28 15.24 -11.95 -4.84
C PRO A 28 15.10 -12.19 -6.34
N ALA A 29 15.98 -13.01 -6.93
CA ALA A 29 15.92 -13.37 -8.36
C ALA A 29 14.68 -14.19 -8.73
N VAL A 30 14.05 -14.86 -7.75
CA VAL A 30 12.84 -15.68 -7.94
C VAL A 30 11.59 -14.91 -7.56
N GLU A 31 11.62 -14.14 -6.48
CA GLU A 31 10.43 -13.44 -5.97
C GLU A 31 10.17 -12.11 -6.70
N TYR A 32 11.22 -11.37 -7.09
CA TYR A 32 11.05 -10.08 -7.79
C TYR A 32 10.27 -10.19 -9.10
N PRO A 33 10.56 -11.14 -10.02
CA PRO A 33 9.83 -11.25 -11.28
C PRO A 33 8.34 -11.55 -11.11
N LYS A 34 7.95 -12.21 -10.01
CA LYS A 34 6.53 -12.50 -9.72
C LYS A 34 5.76 -11.21 -9.45
N VAL A 35 6.35 -10.29 -8.66
CA VAL A 35 5.76 -8.96 -8.38
C VAL A 35 5.63 -8.16 -9.67
N VAL A 36 6.70 -8.11 -10.47
CA VAL A 36 6.71 -7.43 -11.79
C VAL A 36 5.60 -7.97 -12.69
N THR A 37 5.52 -9.30 -12.82
CA THR A 37 4.50 -9.96 -13.65
C THR A 37 3.09 -9.59 -13.19
N ALA A 38 2.85 -9.55 -11.88
CA ALA A 38 1.56 -9.17 -11.33
C ALA A 38 1.23 -7.69 -11.56
N ILE A 39 2.21 -6.78 -11.41
CA ILE A 39 2.04 -5.34 -11.71
C ILE A 39 1.65 -5.14 -13.17
N GLU A 40 2.40 -5.76 -14.09
CA GLU A 40 2.15 -5.64 -15.53
C GLU A 40 0.78 -6.22 -15.90
N ALA A 41 0.40 -7.36 -15.34
CA ALA A 41 -0.92 -7.95 -15.56
C ALA A 41 -2.05 -7.08 -14.99
N ALA A 42 -1.85 -6.40 -13.87
CA ALA A 42 -2.86 -5.49 -13.30
C ALA A 42 -3.02 -4.24 -14.18
N ILE A 43 -1.91 -3.62 -14.60
CA ILE A 43 -1.91 -2.49 -15.54
C ILE A 43 -2.61 -2.87 -16.84
N SER A 44 -2.25 -4.01 -17.44
CA SER A 44 -2.83 -4.43 -18.73
C SER A 44 -4.32 -4.75 -18.64
N THR A 45 -4.78 -5.20 -17.46
CA THR A 45 -6.19 -5.50 -17.20
C THR A 45 -6.98 -4.25 -16.79
N GLY A 46 -6.29 -3.16 -16.44
CA GLY A 46 -6.89 -1.92 -15.97
C GLY A 46 -7.51 -2.04 -14.58
N ILE A 47 -6.86 -2.78 -13.66
CA ILE A 47 -7.22 -2.83 -12.23
C ILE A 47 -6.05 -2.32 -11.38
N TYR A 48 -6.34 -1.87 -10.17
CA TYR A 48 -5.31 -1.49 -9.20
C TYR A 48 -4.56 -2.68 -8.66
N ILE A 49 -3.31 -2.44 -8.23
CA ILE A 49 -2.48 -3.41 -7.53
C ILE A 49 -1.86 -2.79 -6.29
N ILE A 50 -2.00 -3.46 -5.15
CA ILE A 50 -1.28 -3.17 -3.92
C ILE A 50 -0.05 -4.07 -3.88
N VAL A 51 1.13 -3.46 -3.98
CA VAL A 51 2.43 -4.11 -3.79
C VAL A 51 2.72 -4.14 -2.30
N ASP A 52 2.46 -5.29 -1.69
CA ASP A 52 2.55 -5.49 -0.24
C ASP A 52 3.94 -6.01 0.15
N TRP A 53 4.70 -5.18 0.86
CA TRP A 53 5.92 -5.59 1.55
C TRP A 53 5.56 -6.41 2.79
N HIS A 54 5.40 -7.72 2.56
CA HIS A 54 4.88 -8.68 3.52
C HIS A 54 5.94 -9.13 4.53
N ALA A 55 6.43 -8.17 5.30
CA ALA A 55 7.38 -8.34 6.39
C ALA A 55 6.66 -8.40 7.75
N PHE A 56 7.31 -9.05 8.71
CA PHE A 56 6.94 -9.08 10.14
C PHE A 56 8.06 -8.51 11.03
N SER A 57 9.11 -7.98 10.42
CA SER A 57 10.24 -7.33 11.10
C SER A 57 10.88 -6.29 10.19
N ASP A 58 11.65 -5.36 10.77
CA ASP A 58 12.35 -4.31 10.01
C ASP A 58 13.29 -4.93 8.96
N ARG A 59 13.10 -4.51 7.70
CA ARG A 59 13.90 -4.88 6.53
C ARG A 59 14.23 -3.66 5.68
N LEU A 60 14.48 -2.53 6.32
CA LEU A 60 14.63 -1.23 5.65
C LEU A 60 15.76 -1.24 4.60
N ASP A 61 16.83 -1.97 4.90
CA ASP A 61 18.01 -2.14 4.05
C ASP A 61 17.69 -2.69 2.66
N ILE A 62 16.72 -3.60 2.56
CA ILE A 62 16.26 -4.19 1.30
C ILE A 62 14.93 -3.61 0.80
N ALA A 63 14.09 -3.04 1.68
CA ALA A 63 12.83 -2.40 1.30
C ALA A 63 13.04 -1.12 0.49
N VAL A 64 13.97 -0.25 0.93
CA VAL A 64 14.29 1.00 0.24
C VAL A 64 14.73 0.77 -1.22
N PRO A 65 15.72 -0.08 -1.53
CA PRO A 65 16.11 -0.33 -2.92
C PRO A 65 15.01 -1.02 -3.73
N PHE A 66 14.25 -1.93 -3.13
CA PHE A 66 13.10 -2.57 -3.79
C PHE A 66 12.07 -1.54 -4.25
N PHE A 67 11.56 -0.72 -3.33
CA PHE A 67 10.53 0.28 -3.64
C PHE A 67 11.04 1.39 -4.56
N LYS A 68 12.31 1.79 -4.43
CA LYS A 68 12.94 2.71 -5.38
C LYS A 68 12.93 2.16 -6.81
N ASN A 69 13.14 0.85 -6.98
CA ASN A 69 13.15 0.23 -8.29
C ASN A 69 11.74 0.07 -8.86
N ILE A 70 10.77 -0.38 -8.06
CA ILE A 70 9.37 -0.47 -8.47
C ILE A 70 8.84 0.91 -8.86
N SER A 71 9.09 1.96 -8.05
CA SER A 71 8.62 3.31 -8.36
C SER A 71 9.28 3.91 -9.60
N LYS A 72 10.56 3.59 -9.85
CA LYS A 72 11.25 4.00 -11.09
C LYS A 72 10.62 3.39 -12.34
N LEU A 73 10.22 2.12 -12.27
CA LEU A 73 9.66 1.40 -13.42
C LEU A 73 8.17 1.72 -13.63
N TYR A 74 7.41 1.83 -12.53
CA TYR A 74 5.96 1.83 -12.59
C TYR A 74 5.28 3.05 -11.97
N GLY A 75 6.04 4.04 -11.48
CA GLY A 75 5.45 5.20 -10.79
C GLY A 75 4.55 6.07 -11.66
N GLN A 76 4.73 6.03 -12.98
CA GLN A 76 3.84 6.71 -13.92
C GLN A 76 2.47 6.04 -14.09
N TYR A 77 2.29 4.81 -13.62
CA TYR A 77 1.03 4.09 -13.75
C TYR A 77 0.18 4.29 -12.50
N PRO A 78 -1.02 4.88 -12.62
CA PRO A 78 -1.88 5.12 -11.46
C PRO A 78 -2.43 3.84 -10.82
N HIS A 79 -2.24 2.70 -11.48
CA HIS A 79 -2.66 1.39 -11.00
C HIS A 79 -1.85 0.90 -9.79
N VAL A 80 -0.63 1.40 -9.60
CA VAL A 80 0.28 0.91 -8.57
C VAL A 80 0.07 1.64 -7.26
N LEU A 81 -0.18 0.86 -6.21
CA LEU A 81 -0.34 1.27 -4.83
C LEU A 81 0.78 0.57 -4.04
N TYR A 82 1.46 1.28 -3.15
CA TYR A 82 2.55 0.70 -2.34
C TYR A 82 2.07 0.47 -0.92
N GLU A 83 2.38 -0.68 -0.33
CA GLU A 83 2.16 -0.95 1.10
C GLU A 83 3.51 -1.29 1.73
N THR A 84 4.03 -0.37 2.53
CA THR A 84 5.46 -0.34 2.90
C THR A 84 5.83 -1.30 4.03
N TYR A 85 4.84 -1.80 4.77
CA TYR A 85 5.00 -2.79 5.82
C TYR A 85 3.63 -3.39 6.20
N ASN A 86 3.38 -4.65 5.85
CA ASN A 86 2.14 -5.39 6.16
C ASN A 86 1.70 -5.28 7.64
N GLU A 87 2.52 -5.80 8.56
CA GLU A 87 2.12 -5.92 9.97
C GLU A 87 3.31 -5.60 10.89
N PRO A 88 3.52 -4.31 11.19
CA PRO A 88 4.47 -3.90 12.22
C PRO A 88 4.21 -4.60 13.56
N SER A 89 5.28 -4.99 14.23
CA SER A 89 5.19 -5.68 15.52
C SER A 89 4.67 -4.74 16.61
N TRP A 90 4.00 -5.29 17.62
CA TRP A 90 3.60 -4.56 18.83
C TRP A 90 4.79 -3.95 19.58
N ALA A 91 6.00 -4.47 19.38
CA ALA A 91 7.24 -3.94 19.93
C ALA A 91 7.78 -2.73 19.16
N ASP A 92 7.32 -2.48 17.93
CA ASP A 92 7.79 -1.35 17.13
C ASP A 92 7.22 -0.05 17.67
N SER A 93 8.09 0.88 18.06
CA SER A 93 7.64 2.21 18.49
C SER A 93 7.14 3.04 17.30
N TRP A 94 6.16 3.92 17.55
CA TRP A 94 5.66 4.83 16.50
C TRP A 94 6.78 5.68 15.88
N THR A 95 7.75 6.12 16.69
CA THR A 95 8.93 6.86 16.23
C THR A 95 9.75 6.05 15.23
N ASN A 96 10.02 4.77 15.53
CA ASN A 96 10.79 3.90 14.65
C ASN A 96 10.02 3.61 13.35
N LEU A 97 8.72 3.32 13.44
CA LEU A 97 7.88 3.11 12.26
C LEU A 97 7.77 4.34 11.39
N THR A 98 7.65 5.53 11.98
CA THR A 98 7.64 6.79 11.24
C THR A 98 8.96 6.96 10.48
N ALA A 99 10.11 6.69 11.12
CA ALA A 99 11.41 6.77 10.47
C ALA A 99 11.55 5.76 9.32
N TYR A 100 11.13 4.50 9.55
CA TYR A 100 11.12 3.43 8.55
C TYR A 100 10.28 3.82 7.32
N HIS A 101 9.01 4.19 7.54
CA HIS A 101 8.09 4.56 6.47
C HIS A 101 8.57 5.82 5.72
N THR A 102 9.11 6.81 6.43
CA THR A 102 9.64 8.05 5.81
C THR A 102 10.78 7.73 4.83
N ALA A 103 11.69 6.84 5.20
CA ALA A 103 12.80 6.46 4.33
C ALA A 103 12.32 5.80 3.02
N ILE A 104 11.34 4.91 3.11
CA ILE A 104 10.74 4.25 1.94
C ILE A 104 9.92 5.24 1.10
N ILE A 105 9.10 6.09 1.74
CA ILE A 105 8.32 7.13 1.06
C ILE A 105 9.24 8.06 0.27
N ASN A 106 10.35 8.50 0.86
CA ASN A 106 11.31 9.35 0.16
C ASN A 106 11.92 8.66 -1.06
N ALA A 107 12.22 7.35 -0.96
CA ALA A 107 12.72 6.57 -2.08
C ALA A 107 11.68 6.39 -3.20
N ILE A 108 10.40 6.21 -2.85
CA ILE A 108 9.29 6.16 -3.81
C ILE A 108 9.12 7.54 -4.47
N ARG A 109 9.00 8.60 -3.68
CA ARG A 109 8.73 9.98 -4.12
C ARG A 109 9.82 10.60 -4.98
N ALA A 110 11.04 10.06 -4.93
CA ALA A 110 12.10 10.42 -5.86
C ALA A 110 11.76 10.08 -7.33
N ASN A 111 10.88 9.09 -7.59
CA ASN A 111 10.46 8.70 -8.93
C ASN A 111 8.94 8.87 -9.17
N ASP A 112 8.14 8.79 -8.11
CA ASP A 112 6.68 8.71 -8.17
C ASP A 112 6.08 9.76 -7.21
N PRO A 113 5.72 10.95 -7.70
CA PRO A 113 5.32 12.07 -6.84
C PRO A 113 3.94 11.88 -6.21
N ASP A 114 3.08 11.03 -6.78
CA ASP A 114 1.65 11.07 -6.49
C ASP A 114 1.00 9.71 -6.22
N ASN A 115 1.47 8.54 -6.64
CA ASN A 115 0.76 7.30 -6.34
C ASN A 115 0.59 7.06 -4.83
N ILE A 116 -0.44 6.30 -4.51
CA ILE A 116 -0.86 5.99 -3.15
C ILE A 116 0.19 5.13 -2.43
N ILE A 117 0.56 5.53 -1.21
CA ILE A 117 1.44 4.76 -0.31
C ILE A 117 0.68 4.52 0.99
N ILE A 118 0.37 3.26 1.26
CA ILE A 118 -0.26 2.71 2.45
C ILE A 118 0.82 2.42 3.47
N VAL A 119 0.64 2.96 4.68
CA VAL A 119 1.48 2.64 5.84
C VAL A 119 0.65 2.15 7.01
N ASP A 120 1.12 1.09 7.65
CA ASP A 120 0.53 0.49 8.84
C ASP A 120 1.18 0.97 10.14
N GLN A 121 0.47 0.70 11.25
CA GLN A 121 0.88 1.01 12.62
C GLN A 121 1.07 -0.27 13.46
N ASN A 122 1.76 -0.14 14.60
CA ASN A 122 2.10 -1.24 15.55
C ASN A 122 0.91 -1.91 16.28
N LYS A 123 -0.33 -1.66 15.86
CA LYS A 123 -1.55 -2.22 16.46
C LYS A 123 -2.43 -2.84 15.39
N ILE A 124 -1.98 -3.96 14.80
CA ILE A 124 -2.70 -4.86 13.89
C ILE A 124 -3.49 -4.17 12.76
N SER A 125 -3.14 -4.54 11.54
CA SER A 125 -3.58 -4.16 10.18
C SER A 125 -5.09 -4.10 9.88
N TYR A 126 -6.02 -4.19 10.85
CA TYR A 126 -7.45 -4.21 10.52
C TYR A 126 -8.01 -2.87 10.03
N LEU A 127 -7.36 -1.71 10.28
CA LEU A 127 -7.95 -0.42 9.90
C LEU A 127 -6.99 0.71 9.48
N ALA A 128 -5.67 0.63 9.65
CA ALA A 128 -4.77 1.78 9.43
C ALA A 128 -4.30 1.89 7.97
N TRP A 129 -4.93 2.77 7.20
CA TRP A 129 -4.55 3.07 5.82
C TRP A 129 -4.13 4.54 5.74
N THR A 130 -2.83 4.82 5.69
CA THR A 130 -2.33 6.18 5.45
C THR A 130 -2.12 6.46 3.98
N LEU A 131 -2.09 7.74 3.59
CA LEU A 131 -1.58 8.20 2.30
C LEU A 131 -0.72 9.46 2.43
N SER A 132 0.48 9.39 1.85
CA SER A 132 1.28 10.53 1.37
C SER A 132 2.01 11.40 2.42
N THR A 133 2.72 12.42 1.90
CA THR A 133 3.92 13.14 2.35
C THR A 133 3.89 13.82 3.74
N ARG A 134 2.84 13.59 4.53
CA ARG A 134 2.71 14.11 5.89
C ARG A 134 2.56 12.94 6.86
N LEU A 135 3.63 12.17 7.02
CA LEU A 135 3.79 11.40 8.25
C LEU A 135 3.94 12.41 9.38
N SER A 136 2.90 12.53 10.21
CA SER A 136 2.99 13.33 11.42
C SER A 136 3.78 12.59 12.49
N THR A 137 4.68 13.31 13.16
CA THR A 137 5.54 12.79 14.23
C THR A 137 4.90 12.88 15.62
N THR A 138 3.68 13.43 15.74
CA THR A 138 3.01 13.63 17.03
C THR A 138 2.11 12.44 17.40
N PRO A 139 2.10 11.96 18.67
CA PRO A 139 1.22 10.89 19.11
C PRO A 139 -0.28 11.18 18.98
N SER A 140 -0.69 12.45 18.99
CA SER A 140 -2.07 12.89 18.77
C SER A 140 -2.59 12.57 17.36
N ASP A 141 -1.68 12.41 16.40
CA ASP A 141 -2.00 12.23 14.99
C ASP A 141 -2.07 10.75 14.61
N GLN A 142 -1.82 9.83 15.55
CA GLN A 142 -1.97 8.38 15.37
C GLN A 142 -3.39 7.99 14.91
N GLY A 143 -4.39 8.85 15.18
CA GLY A 143 -5.78 8.69 14.72
C GLY A 143 -6.08 9.21 13.31
N CYS A 144 -5.14 9.92 12.68
CA CYS A 144 -5.34 10.61 11.41
C CYS A 144 -5.11 9.68 10.19
N PHE A 145 -5.07 8.38 10.39
CA PHE A 145 -4.45 7.43 9.45
C PHE A 145 -5.37 6.28 9.06
N PHE A 146 -6.68 6.44 9.30
CA PHE A 146 -7.68 5.41 9.04
C PHE A 146 -8.49 5.80 7.82
N ALA A 147 -8.88 4.84 6.96
CA ALA A 147 -9.82 5.11 5.88
C ALA A 147 -11.23 5.47 6.41
N LEU A 148 -11.59 4.94 7.59
CA LEU A 148 -12.86 5.17 8.26
C LEU A 148 -12.68 5.97 9.56
N LYS A 149 -13.72 6.68 9.98
CA LYS A 149 -13.78 7.34 11.29
C LYS A 149 -13.71 6.28 12.41
N ALA A 150 -13.08 6.64 13.52
CA ALA A 150 -13.00 5.77 14.69
C ALA A 150 -14.38 5.30 15.15
N GLY A 151 -14.52 4.01 15.43
CA GLY A 151 -15.78 3.38 15.85
C GLY A 151 -16.73 3.01 14.71
N ALA A 152 -16.33 3.16 13.44
CA ALA A 152 -17.13 2.67 12.32
C ALA A 152 -17.32 1.13 12.36
N SER A 153 -18.54 0.67 12.10
CA SER A 153 -18.88 -0.75 12.04
C SER A 153 -18.77 -1.31 10.62
N VAL A 154 -18.78 -2.64 10.49
CA VAL A 154 -18.75 -3.32 9.18
C VAL A 154 -19.91 -2.89 8.28
N SER A 155 -21.11 -2.65 8.85
CA SER A 155 -22.28 -2.20 8.08
C SER A 155 -22.14 -0.76 7.54
N GLN A 156 -21.16 0.00 8.02
CA GLN A 156 -20.89 1.37 7.58
C GLN A 156 -19.79 1.44 6.51
N VAL A 157 -19.15 0.32 6.19
CA VAL A 157 -18.17 0.24 5.11
C VAL A 157 -18.84 0.62 3.79
N GLY A 158 -18.22 1.53 3.03
CA GLY A 158 -18.76 2.07 1.78
C GLY A 158 -19.66 3.29 1.92
N ASN A 159 -20.08 3.66 3.13
CA ASN A 159 -20.84 4.90 3.37
C ASN A 159 -19.88 6.08 3.60
N SER A 160 -19.91 7.06 2.70
CA SER A 160 -19.00 8.21 2.71
C SER A 160 -19.11 9.10 3.94
N SER A 161 -20.24 9.08 4.65
CA SER A 161 -20.41 9.80 5.92
C SER A 161 -19.47 9.29 7.04
N TYR A 162 -18.97 8.07 6.89
CA TYR A 162 -18.06 7.42 7.84
C TYR A 162 -16.60 7.39 7.36
N TRP A 163 -16.29 7.99 6.21
CA TRP A 163 -14.91 8.13 5.77
C TRP A 163 -14.20 9.21 6.57
N SER A 164 -12.92 9.00 6.88
CA SER A 164 -12.04 10.09 7.30
C SER A 164 -11.72 10.99 6.11
N ASP A 165 -11.04 12.11 6.35
CA ASP A 165 -10.51 12.96 5.29
C ASP A 165 -9.55 12.18 4.36
N TYR A 166 -8.78 11.25 4.91
CA TYR A 166 -7.88 10.38 4.14
C TYR A 166 -8.65 9.36 3.31
N GLY A 167 -9.66 8.69 3.88
CA GLY A 167 -10.51 7.76 3.14
C GLY A 167 -11.24 8.45 1.98
N ALA A 168 -11.72 9.67 2.21
CA ALA A 168 -12.32 10.50 1.16
C ALA A 168 -11.30 10.86 0.07
N TYR A 169 -10.08 11.23 0.44
CA TYR A 169 -8.98 11.51 -0.50
C TYR A 169 -8.60 10.27 -1.34
N VAL A 170 -8.41 9.11 -0.70
CA VAL A 170 -8.17 7.81 -1.38
C VAL A 170 -9.26 7.58 -2.42
N ASN A 171 -10.52 7.63 -1.99
CA ASN A 171 -11.65 7.34 -2.86
C ASN A 171 -11.75 8.34 -4.02
N GLN A 172 -11.54 9.64 -3.79
CA GLN A 172 -11.54 10.63 -4.86
C GLN A 172 -10.45 10.35 -5.88
N LYS A 173 -9.24 10.05 -5.40
CA LYS A 173 -8.09 9.74 -6.24
C LYS A 173 -8.31 8.49 -7.09
N LEU A 174 -8.82 7.41 -6.48
CA LEU A 174 -9.07 6.16 -7.19
C LEU A 174 -10.23 6.25 -8.19
N ARG A 175 -11.21 7.15 -7.99
CA ARG A 175 -12.30 7.37 -8.96
C ARG A 175 -11.87 8.20 -10.16
N ALA A 176 -10.91 9.11 -9.98
CA ALA A 176 -10.46 10.00 -11.06
C ALA A 176 -9.75 9.26 -12.21
N THR A 177 -9.21 8.08 -11.93
CA THR A 177 -8.36 7.28 -12.84
C THR A 177 -9.13 6.31 -13.74
N ASN A 178 -10.48 6.31 -13.68
CA ASN A 178 -11.42 5.59 -14.55
C ASN A 178 -10.99 4.16 -14.97
N ASN A 179 -10.47 3.40 -14.02
CA ASN A 179 -10.03 2.01 -14.13
C ASN A 179 -11.13 1.05 -13.69
N GLY A 180 -12.37 1.40 -14.04
CA GLY A 180 -13.58 0.67 -13.68
C GLY A 180 -13.60 -0.77 -14.19
N ILE A 181 -14.56 -1.54 -13.67
CA ILE A 181 -14.81 -2.92 -14.08
C ILE A 181 -15.68 -2.86 -15.35
N VAL A 182 -15.02 -2.66 -16.49
CA VAL A 182 -15.64 -2.86 -17.80
C VAL A 182 -15.15 -4.19 -18.35
N CYS A 183 -16.10 -5.08 -18.50
CA CYS A 183 -16.06 -6.38 -19.15
C CYS A 183 -17.32 -6.45 -20.02
#